data_AF-A0A9E1ZD11-F1
#
_entry.id   AF-A0A9E1ZD11-F1
#
_cell.length_a   1.000
_cell.length_b   1.000
_cell.length_c   1.000
_cell.angle_alpha   90.00
_cell.angle_beta   90.00
_cell.angle_gamma   90.00
#
_symmetry.space_group_name_H-M   'P 1'
#
loop_
_entity.id
_entity.type
_entity.pdbx_description
1 polymer ?
#
loop_
_entity_poly.entity_id
_entity_poly.type
_entity_poly.pdbx_seq_one_letter_code
_entity_poly.pdbx_strand_id
1 'polypeptide(L)'
;KLSKKKKKKLTDEEKEYKSKRKEIQKKLIKFATRVPVFMYLTDYRERRLEDVIIQLEPGLFKKVTGLDVKDFELLVSLGVFNSSLMNDAVYKFKRYEDASLEYAGLNMHEGEDIGLFDTTISSDELYLQE
;
A
#
# COMPACT_ATOMS: atom_id res chain seq x y z
N LYS A 1 14.43 17.32 42.08
CA LYS A 1 13.10 16.66 42.04
C LYS A 1 12.18 17.39 41.05
N LEU A 2 11.63 16.72 40.03
CA LEU A 2 10.66 17.36 39.12
C LEU A 2 9.39 17.79 39.88
N SER A 3 8.90 19.00 39.61
CA SER A 3 7.62 19.54 40.10
C SER A 3 6.43 18.65 39.69
N LYS A 4 5.42 18.53 40.56
CA LYS A 4 4.17 17.80 40.28
C LYS A 4 3.51 18.23 38.96
N LYS A 5 3.59 19.53 38.62
CA LYS A 5 3.05 20.09 37.37
C LYS A 5 3.81 19.61 36.13
N LYS A 6 5.14 19.47 36.25
CA LYS A 6 6.01 18.95 35.18
C LYS A 6 5.81 17.44 34.96
N LYS A 7 5.64 16.67 36.05
CA LYS A 7 5.31 15.23 35.97
C LYS A 7 3.95 14.96 35.31
N LYS A 8 2.93 15.77 35.63
CA LYS A 8 1.59 15.64 35.03
C LYS A 8 1.61 15.91 33.52
N LYS A 9 2.32 16.97 33.08
CA LYS A 9 2.52 17.26 31.65
C LYS A 9 3.18 16.11 30.90
N LEU A 10 4.27 15.56 31.46
CA LEU A 10 4.97 14.41 30.86
C LEU A 10 4.05 13.19 30.73
N THR A 11 3.21 12.89 31.74
CA THR A 11 2.25 11.78 31.66
C THR A 11 1.11 12.02 30.67
N ASP A 12 0.71 13.27 30.46
CA ASP A 12 -0.33 13.63 29.49
C ASP A 12 0.21 13.52 28.06
N GLU A 13 1.45 13.99 27.81
CA GLU A 13 2.16 13.83 26.55
C GLU A 13 2.36 12.33 26.21
N GLU A 14 2.83 11.51 27.16
CA GLU A 14 2.98 10.05 26.96
C GLU A 14 1.66 9.35 26.56
N LYS A 15 0.54 9.77 27.15
CA LYS A 15 -0.79 9.23 26.80
C LYS A 15 -1.20 9.65 25.39
N GLU A 16 -0.94 10.89 25.02
CA GLU A 16 -1.24 11.40 23.67
C GLU A 16 -0.43 10.64 22.61
N TYR A 17 0.87 10.43 22.83
CA TYR A 17 1.72 9.63 21.94
C TYR A 17 1.20 8.19 21.78
N LYS A 18 0.82 7.54 22.89
CA LYS A 18 0.24 6.19 22.84
C LYS A 18 -1.08 6.15 22.08
N SER A 19 -1.93 7.16 22.24
CA SER A 19 -3.20 7.28 21.52
C SER A 19 -2.97 7.40 20.00
N LYS A 20 -2.11 8.34 19.59
CA LYS A 20 -1.77 8.55 18.18
C LYS A 20 -1.15 7.31 17.53
N ARG A 21 -0.27 6.60 18.25
CA ARG A 21 0.31 5.34 17.74
C ARG A 21 -0.75 4.28 17.45
N LYS A 22 -1.75 4.13 18.34
CA LYS A 22 -2.87 3.20 18.11
C LYS A 22 -3.72 3.60 16.91
N GLU A 23 -3.93 4.90 16.72
CA GLU A 23 -4.66 5.42 15.56
C GLU A 23 -3.94 5.07 14.25
N ILE A 24 -2.63 5.30 14.18
CA ILE A 24 -1.79 4.96 13.03
C ILE A 24 -1.85 3.45 12.75
N GLN A 25 -1.69 2.60 13.77
CA GLN A 25 -1.80 1.15 13.61
C GLN A 25 -3.16 0.74 13.03
N LYS A 26 -4.25 1.33 13.51
CA LYS A 26 -5.59 1.06 12.98
C LYS A 26 -5.72 1.49 11.51
N LYS A 27 -5.16 2.65 11.13
CA LYS A 27 -5.10 3.10 9.73
C LYS A 27 -4.29 2.14 8.87
N LEU A 28 -3.13 1.68 9.34
CA LEU A 28 -2.28 0.72 8.62
C LEU A 28 -2.93 -0.64 8.42
N ILE A 29 -3.62 -1.17 9.43
CA ILE A 29 -4.38 -2.43 9.30
C ILE A 29 -5.49 -2.28 8.26
N LYS A 30 -6.21 -1.15 8.26
CA LYS A 30 -7.22 -0.87 7.23
C LYS A 30 -6.61 -0.77 5.84
N PHE A 31 -5.49 -0.08 5.69
CA PHE A 31 -4.76 -0.01 4.43
C PHE A 31 -4.38 -1.41 3.93
N ALA A 32 -3.69 -2.20 4.75
CA ALA A 32 -3.24 -3.55 4.38
C ALA A 32 -4.39 -4.47 3.92
N THR A 33 -5.57 -4.34 4.52
CA THR A 33 -6.76 -5.14 4.16
C THR A 33 -7.53 -4.60 2.96
N ARG A 34 -7.30 -3.35 2.54
CA ARG A 34 -8.05 -2.69 1.47
C ARG A 34 -7.24 -2.47 0.19
N VAL A 35 -5.92 -2.43 0.28
CA VAL A 35 -5.03 -2.29 -0.89
C VAL A 35 -5.23 -3.42 -1.91
N PRO A 36 -5.37 -4.71 -1.53
CA PRO A 36 -5.68 -5.77 -2.51
C PRO A 36 -6.96 -5.52 -3.29
N VAL A 37 -8.01 -5.04 -2.62
CA VAL A 37 -9.27 -4.69 -3.27
C VAL A 37 -9.10 -3.50 -4.21
N PHE A 38 -8.28 -2.52 -3.83
CA PHE A 38 -7.95 -1.39 -4.71
C PHE A 38 -7.18 -1.86 -5.95
N MET A 39 -6.19 -2.74 -5.79
CA MET A 39 -5.40 -3.31 -6.90
C MET A 39 -6.27 -4.12 -7.87
N TYR A 40 -7.31 -4.80 -7.37
CA TYR A 40 -8.26 -5.54 -8.19
C TYR A 40 -9.21 -4.64 -9.01
N LEU A 41 -9.48 -3.42 -8.53
CA LEU A 41 -10.48 -2.52 -9.12
C LEU A 41 -9.89 -1.50 -10.10
N THR A 42 -8.57 -1.31 -10.10
CA THR A 42 -7.90 -0.35 -10.98
C THR A 42 -7.61 -0.99 -12.33
N ASP A 43 -7.77 -0.21 -13.40
CA ASP A 43 -7.42 -0.64 -14.76
C ASP A 43 -5.92 -0.40 -15.08
N TYR A 44 -5.17 0.31 -14.23
CA TYR A 44 -3.78 0.73 -14.48
C TYR A 44 -2.75 -0.25 -13.91
N ARG A 45 -2.90 -1.52 -14.27
CA ARG A 45 -2.13 -2.62 -13.66
C ARG A 45 -0.66 -2.62 -14.07
N GLU A 46 -0.34 -2.04 -15.21
CA GLU A 46 1.00 -1.89 -15.77
C GLU A 46 1.82 -0.78 -15.09
N ARG A 47 1.13 0.09 -14.34
CA ARG A 47 1.73 1.22 -13.62
C ARG A 47 2.08 0.86 -12.19
N ARG A 48 3.11 1.54 -11.67
CA ARG A 48 3.52 1.48 -10.26
C ARG A 48 2.33 1.82 -9.38
N LEU A 49 2.08 1.02 -8.35
CA LEU A 49 0.97 1.23 -7.45
C LEU A 49 1.01 2.62 -6.79
N GLU A 50 2.20 3.12 -6.48
CA GLU A 50 2.37 4.50 -5.99
C GLU A 50 1.82 5.55 -6.97
N ASP A 51 2.14 5.44 -8.26
CA ASP A 51 1.64 6.37 -9.29
C ASP A 51 0.13 6.24 -9.47
N VAL A 52 -0.40 5.02 -9.40
CA VAL A 52 -1.84 4.77 -9.47
C VAL A 52 -2.56 5.44 -8.29
N ILE A 53 -2.01 5.32 -7.07
CA ILE A 53 -2.58 5.92 -5.85
C ILE A 53 -2.51 7.46 -5.90
N ILE A 54 -1.37 8.01 -6.32
CA ILE A 54 -1.09 9.44 -6.20
C ILE A 54 -1.68 10.23 -7.38
N GLN A 55 -1.53 9.70 -8.60
CA GLN A 55 -1.76 10.46 -9.83
C GLN A 55 -3.01 10.01 -10.58
N LEU A 56 -3.18 8.70 -10.77
CA LEU A 56 -4.19 8.18 -11.70
C LEU A 56 -5.56 8.04 -11.03
N GLU A 57 -5.61 7.41 -9.86
CA GLU A 57 -6.87 7.05 -9.18
C GLU A 57 -6.94 7.40 -7.69
N PRO A 58 -6.59 8.63 -7.28
CA PRO A 58 -6.63 9.03 -5.86
C PRO A 58 -8.05 8.97 -5.27
N GLY A 59 -9.08 9.19 -6.10
CA GLY A 59 -10.48 9.10 -5.69
C GLY A 59 -10.92 7.66 -5.36
N LEU A 60 -10.55 6.69 -6.20
CA LEU A 60 -10.83 5.28 -5.96
C LEU A 60 -10.06 4.79 -4.73
N PHE A 61 -8.78 5.16 -4.61
CA PHE A 61 -7.96 4.82 -3.45
C PHE A 61 -8.62 5.28 -2.14
N LYS A 62 -9.02 6.55 -2.08
CA LYS A 62 -9.70 7.10 -0.89
C LYS A 62 -11.03 6.43 -0.61
N LYS A 63 -11.80 6.08 -1.65
CA LYS A 63 -13.08 5.37 -1.49
C LYS A 63 -12.90 3.96 -0.92
N VAL A 64 -11.84 3.25 -1.33
CA VAL A 64 -11.59 1.86 -0.93
C VAL A 64 -10.87 1.76 0.42
N THR A 65 -9.83 2.56 0.64
CA THR A 65 -8.97 2.48 1.83
C THR A 65 -9.39 3.45 2.94
N GLY A 66 -10.06 4.54 2.58
CA GLY A 66 -10.38 5.64 3.50
C GLY A 66 -9.18 6.55 3.83
N LEU A 67 -8.02 6.35 3.19
CA LEU A 67 -6.85 7.22 3.30
C LEU A 67 -6.81 8.21 2.15
N ASP A 68 -6.36 9.43 2.41
CA ASP A 68 -6.06 10.37 1.34
C ASP A 68 -4.59 10.21 0.88
N VAL A 69 -4.28 10.84 -0.26
CA VAL A 69 -2.94 10.82 -0.84
C VAL A 69 -1.90 11.37 0.13
N LYS A 70 -2.24 12.44 0.87
CA LYS A 70 -1.31 13.10 1.81
C LYS A 70 -0.93 12.18 2.97
N ASP A 71 -1.90 11.47 3.54
CA ASP A 71 -1.70 10.46 4.57
C ASP A 71 -0.83 9.32 4.03
N PHE A 72 -1.07 8.87 2.79
CA PHE A 72 -0.25 7.84 2.15
C PHE A 72 1.19 8.29 1.95
N GLU A 73 1.42 9.45 1.33
CA GLU A 73 2.75 10.04 1.13
C GLU A 73 3.49 10.24 2.46
N LEU A 74 2.78 10.66 3.51
CA LEU A 74 3.37 10.77 4.84
C LEU A 74 3.84 9.40 5.35
N LEU A 75 3.05 8.34 5.20
CA LEU A 75 3.44 6.98 5.61
C LEU A 75 4.66 6.46 4.82
N VAL A 76 4.73 6.75 3.52
CA VAL A 76 5.89 6.45 2.68
C VAL A 76 7.13 7.22 3.18
N SER A 77 7.00 8.53 3.39
CA SER A 77 8.11 9.39 3.86
C SER A 77 8.64 9.01 5.24
N LEU A 78 7.78 8.45 6.10
CA LEU A 78 8.14 7.94 7.42
C LEU A 78 8.82 6.55 7.36
N GLY A 79 8.98 5.96 6.17
CA GLY A 79 9.60 4.65 5.99
C GLY A 79 8.76 3.50 6.56
N VAL A 80 7.43 3.68 6.62
CA VAL A 80 6.53 2.62 7.12
C VAL A 80 6.48 1.44 6.15
N PHE A 81 6.64 1.71 4.86
CA PHE A 81 6.65 0.70 3.81
C PHE A 81 8.09 0.36 3.41
N ASN A 82 8.40 -0.94 3.40
CA ASN A 82 9.64 -1.43 2.81
C ASN A 82 9.38 -1.75 1.34
N SER A 83 9.96 -0.97 0.43
CA SER A 83 9.75 -1.11 -1.01
C SER A 83 9.98 -2.53 -1.52
N SER A 84 11.06 -3.19 -1.10
CA SER A 84 11.38 -4.55 -1.55
C SER A 84 10.30 -5.56 -1.14
N LEU A 85 9.84 -5.51 0.11
CA LEU A 85 8.76 -6.38 0.59
C LEU A 85 7.41 -6.04 -0.08
N MET A 86 7.14 -4.75 -0.32
CA MET A 86 5.92 -4.33 -0.99
C MET A 86 5.90 -4.77 -2.45
N ASN A 87 7.01 -4.63 -3.17
CA ASN A 87 7.16 -5.09 -4.54
C ASN A 87 6.91 -6.60 -4.65
N ASP A 88 7.52 -7.40 -3.78
CA ASP A 88 7.29 -8.86 -3.72
C ASP A 88 5.83 -9.21 -3.42
N ALA A 89 5.19 -8.52 -2.48
CA ALA A 89 3.79 -8.75 -2.13
C ALA A 89 2.82 -8.38 -3.27
N VAL A 90 3.04 -7.24 -3.94
CA VAL A 90 2.23 -6.79 -5.08
C VAL A 90 2.41 -7.75 -6.25
N TYR A 91 3.65 -8.16 -6.55
CA TYR A 91 3.94 -9.13 -7.60
C TYR A 91 3.20 -10.45 -7.38
N LYS A 92 3.33 -11.03 -6.18
CA LYS A 92 2.65 -12.28 -5.81
C LYS A 92 1.14 -12.15 -5.92
N PHE A 93 0.56 -11.06 -5.43
CA PHE A 93 -0.87 -10.81 -5.55
C PHE A 93 -1.34 -10.87 -7.01
N LYS A 94 -0.64 -10.16 -7.90
CA LYS A 94 -0.98 -10.11 -9.33
C LYS A 94 -0.85 -11.49 -9.99
N ARG A 95 0.22 -12.22 -9.73
CA ARG A 95 0.42 -13.59 -10.23
C ARG A 95 -0.69 -14.55 -9.79
N TYR A 96 -1.14 -14.47 -8.53
CA TYR A 96 -2.24 -15.31 -8.05
C TYR A 96 -3.57 -14.95 -8.69
N GLU A 97 -3.82 -13.67 -8.95
CA GLU A 97 -5.00 -13.22 -9.67
C GLU A 97 -4.98 -13.68 -11.13
N ASP A 98 -3.86 -13.54 -11.84
CA ASP A 98 -3.72 -13.95 -13.24
C ASP A 98 -3.95 -15.46 -13.38
N ALA A 99 -3.33 -16.28 -12.51
CA ALA A 99 -3.56 -17.72 -12.49
C ALA A 99 -5.03 -18.08 -12.20
N SER A 100 -5.73 -17.28 -11.39
CA SER A 100 -7.15 -17.49 -11.09
C SER A 100 -8.05 -17.14 -12.29
N LEU A 101 -7.70 -16.09 -13.04
CA LEU A 101 -8.39 -15.68 -14.26
C LEU A 101 -8.16 -16.69 -15.39
N GLU A 102 -6.93 -17.14 -15.57
CA GLU A 102 -6.56 -18.15 -16.57
C GLU A 102 -7.30 -19.47 -16.32
N TYR A 103 -7.39 -19.90 -15.05
CA TYR A 103 -8.20 -21.05 -14.67
C TYR A 103 -9.68 -20.91 -15.04
N ALA A 104 -10.22 -19.68 -15.00
CA ALA A 104 -11.57 -19.36 -15.45
C ALA A 104 -11.69 -19.22 -16.98
N GLY A 105 -10.59 -19.41 -17.73
CA GLY A 105 -10.52 -19.27 -19.18
C GLY A 105 -10.38 -17.83 -19.69
N LEU A 106 -10.01 -16.89 -18.81
CA LEU A 106 -9.81 -15.48 -19.14
C LEU A 106 -8.32 -15.17 -19.13
N ASN A 107 -7.77 -14.78 -20.28
CA ASN A 107 -6.41 -14.26 -20.36
C ASN A 107 -6.45 -12.78 -20.75
N MET A 108 -6.43 -11.89 -19.74
CA MET A 108 -6.61 -10.46 -19.94
C MET A 108 -5.31 -9.65 -19.94
N HIS A 109 -4.20 -10.22 -19.45
CA HIS A 109 -2.98 -9.48 -19.13
C HIS A 109 -1.71 -10.07 -19.78
N GLU A 110 -1.87 -10.93 -20.79
CA GLU A 110 -0.73 -11.54 -21.49
C GLU A 110 0.11 -10.48 -22.21
N GLY A 111 1.41 -10.47 -21.93
CA GLY A 111 2.36 -9.55 -22.56
C GLY A 111 2.30 -8.11 -22.04
N GLU A 112 1.51 -7.81 -21.01
CA GLU A 112 1.52 -6.51 -20.34
C GLU A 112 2.68 -6.41 -19.34
N ASP A 113 3.24 -5.21 -19.18
CA ASP A 113 4.16 -4.91 -18.10
C ASP A 113 3.46 -5.06 -16.74
N ILE A 114 4.21 -5.45 -15.71
CA ILE A 114 3.68 -5.62 -14.36
C ILE A 114 4.16 -4.48 -13.47
N GLY A 115 3.24 -3.58 -13.13
CA GLY A 115 3.47 -2.56 -12.11
C GLY A 115 3.56 -3.17 -10.71
N LEU A 116 4.65 -2.91 -10.00
CA LEU A 116 4.82 -3.30 -8.60
C LEU A 116 4.40 -2.15 -7.66
N PHE A 117 5.00 -2.07 -6.49
CA PHE A 117 4.76 -0.96 -5.57
C PHE A 117 5.36 0.35 -6.11
N ASP A 118 6.68 0.39 -6.29
CA ASP A 118 7.44 1.58 -6.72
C ASP A 118 8.26 1.36 -8.02
N THR A 119 8.23 0.16 -8.58
CA THR A 119 8.89 -0.21 -9.85
C THR A 119 7.92 -0.90 -10.82
N THR A 120 8.36 -1.11 -12.05
CA THR A 120 7.63 -1.87 -13.07
C THR A 120 8.59 -2.93 -13.60
N ILE A 121 8.10 -4.16 -13.81
CA ILE A 121 8.83 -5.24 -14.47
C ILE A 121 8.26 -5.41 -15.86
N SER A 122 9.12 -5.52 -16.87
CA SER A 122 8.67 -5.81 -18.23
C SER A 122 8.23 -7.26 -18.39
N SER A 123 7.33 -7.54 -19.34
CA SER A 123 6.92 -8.91 -19.67
C SER A 123 8.12 -9.83 -19.95
N ASP A 124 9.18 -9.30 -20.56
CA ASP A 124 10.37 -10.06 -20.96
C ASP A 124 11.27 -10.41 -19.75
N GLU A 125 11.37 -9.52 -18.77
CA GLU A 125 12.11 -9.77 -17.52
C GLU A 125 11.44 -10.84 -16.66
N LEU A 126 10.12 -11.04 -16.82
CA LEU A 126 9.35 -12.07 -16.14
C LEU A 126 9.87 -13.49 -16.47
N TYR A 127 10.17 -13.74 -17.75
CA TYR A 127 10.63 -15.04 -18.24
C TYR A 127 12.08 -15.38 -17.87
N LEU A 128 12.83 -14.42 -17.33
CA LEU A 128 14.20 -14.63 -16.84
C LEU A 128 14.27 -15.01 -15.36
N GLN A 129 13.12 -14.99 -14.65
CA GLN A 129 13.02 -15.32 -13.23
C GLN A 129 12.34 -16.68 -12.96
N GLU A 130 11.85 -17.36 -13.99
CA GLU A 130 11.35 -18.75 -13.93
C GLU A 130 12.45 -19.76 -14.33
#